data_AF-A0A7V9V3D4-F1
#
_entry.id   AF-A0A7V9V3D4-F1
#
_cell.length_a   1.000
_cell.length_b   1.000
_cell.length_c   1.000
_cell.angle_alpha   90.00
_cell.angle_beta   90.00
_cell.angle_gamma   90.00
#
_symmetry.space_group_name_H-M   'P 1'
#
loop_
_entity.id
_entity.type
_entity.pdbx_description
1 polymer ?
#
loop_
_entity_poly.entity_id
_entity_poly.type
_entity_poly.pdbx_seq_one_letter_code
_entity_poly.pdbx_strand_id
1 'polypeptide(L)'
;MRRGEKFCRSPALAEPHVLADALQPWRSTAHDGPCPREHTRHIRRVKVHVVVTPKAAVLDPQGAAVRDAMQHLGMPEVRSVRIGKYLEIEVDGEPGEIEPRLHELCRDLLSNPVIEDYHLQKDGTAALRDAATVP
;
A
#
# COMPACT_ATOMS: atom_id res chain seq x y z
N MET A 1 -13.91 -10.22 39.01
CA MET A 1 -14.46 -11.42 39.69
C MET A 1 -15.90 -11.12 40.08
N ARG A 2 -16.84 -11.77 39.38
CA ARG A 2 -18.30 -11.91 39.62
C ARG A 2 -19.13 -10.60 39.58
N ARG A 3 -20.29 -10.54 38.93
CA ARG A 3 -21.45 -11.46 38.97
C ARG A 3 -22.30 -11.18 37.71
N GLY A 4 -22.86 -12.14 36.96
CA GLY A 4 -23.31 -13.46 37.37
C GLY A 4 -24.64 -13.38 38.11
N GLU A 5 -25.70 -13.09 37.34
CA GLU A 5 -27.13 -13.41 37.49
C GLU A 5 -27.70 -13.66 38.89
N LYS A 6 -28.77 -12.94 39.25
CA LYS A 6 -29.85 -13.48 40.11
C LYS A 6 -31.21 -12.87 39.73
N PHE A 7 -31.92 -13.62 38.87
CA PHE A 7 -33.32 -14.04 39.01
C PHE A 7 -34.15 -13.30 40.08
N CYS A 8 -34.98 -12.33 39.68
CA CYS A 8 -36.08 -11.85 40.51
C CYS A 8 -37.31 -12.72 40.26
N ARG A 9 -37.77 -13.37 41.32
CA ARG A 9 -39.02 -14.11 41.41
C ARG A 9 -40.21 -13.15 41.32
N SER A 10 -41.21 -13.49 40.50
CA SER A 10 -42.60 -13.01 40.65
C SER A 10 -43.19 -13.56 41.96
N PRO A 11 -44.18 -12.91 42.61
CA PRO A 11 -45.57 -12.81 42.12
C PRO A 11 -46.15 -11.40 42.43
N ALA A 12 -47.38 -10.97 42.18
CA ALA A 12 -48.64 -11.60 41.90
C ALA A 12 -49.57 -10.52 41.28
N LEU A 13 -50.44 -10.97 40.37
CA LEU A 13 -51.87 -10.63 40.28
C LEU A 13 -52.29 -9.15 40.40
N ALA A 14 -52.71 -8.58 39.27
CA ALA A 14 -54.06 -8.03 39.12
C ALA A 14 -54.33 -7.72 37.64
N GLU A 15 -55.12 -8.58 36.98
CA GLU A 15 -55.96 -8.15 35.85
C GLU A 15 -57.31 -7.67 36.44
N PRO A 16 -57.97 -6.70 35.81
CA PRO A 16 -58.92 -7.08 34.77
C PRO A 16 -58.94 -6.16 33.55
N HIS A 17 -58.93 -6.79 32.38
CA HIS A 17 -59.81 -6.57 31.23
C HIS A 17 -60.51 -5.20 31.11
N VAL A 18 -60.14 -4.41 30.09
CA VAL A 18 -61.08 -4.01 29.01
C VAL A 18 -60.30 -3.85 27.69
N LEU A 19 -60.97 -4.33 26.64
CA LEU A 19 -60.67 -4.44 25.22
C LEU A 19 -59.98 -3.27 24.49
N ALA A 20 -59.27 -3.69 23.44
CA ALA A 20 -59.15 -3.07 22.11
C ALA A 20 -58.27 -1.81 21.98
N ASP A 21 -57.05 -2.01 21.48
CA ASP A 21 -56.69 -1.49 20.15
C ASP A 21 -55.48 -2.27 19.63
N ALA A 22 -55.66 -2.88 18.46
CA ALA A 22 -54.59 -3.54 17.74
C ALA A 22 -53.69 -2.48 17.09
N LEU A 23 -52.41 -2.85 16.93
CA LEU A 23 -51.38 -2.18 16.12
C LEU A 23 -50.48 -1.20 16.86
N GLN A 24 -49.43 -1.83 17.38
CA GLN A 24 -48.14 -1.25 17.70
C GLN A 24 -47.55 -0.31 16.63
N PRO A 25 -46.58 0.51 17.07
CA PRO A 25 -46.44 1.91 16.72
C PRO A 25 -45.07 2.23 16.10
N TRP A 26 -45.02 2.97 14.99
CA TRP A 26 -43.86 3.79 14.58
C TRP A 26 -44.15 4.46 13.22
N ARG A 27 -45.04 5.46 13.19
CA ARG A 27 -45.00 6.43 12.10
C ARG A 27 -44.20 7.65 12.58
N SER A 28 -43.31 8.12 11.71
CA SER A 28 -42.60 9.42 11.69
C SER A 28 -41.72 9.73 12.92
N THR A 29 -40.41 9.86 12.82
CA THR A 29 -39.64 10.60 11.82
C THR A 29 -38.38 9.83 11.42
N ALA A 30 -38.38 9.27 10.20
CA ALA A 30 -37.12 8.94 9.55
C ALA A 30 -36.34 10.26 9.41
N HIS A 31 -35.19 10.32 10.07
CA HIS A 31 -34.19 11.33 9.77
C HIS A 31 -33.71 11.06 8.34
N ASP A 32 -34.31 11.74 7.36
CA ASP A 32 -33.77 11.87 6.00
C ASP A 32 -32.53 12.79 6.03
N GLY A 33 -31.49 12.35 6.73
CA GLY A 33 -30.14 12.88 6.54
C GLY A 33 -29.54 12.19 5.31
N PRO A 34 -28.92 12.92 4.36
CA PRO A 34 -28.22 12.27 3.27
C PRO A 34 -27.18 11.30 3.85
N CYS A 35 -27.24 10.05 3.38
CA CYS A 35 -26.28 8.99 3.67
C CYS A 35 -24.85 9.58 3.73
N PRO A 36 -24.04 9.31 4.77
CA PRO A 36 -22.64 9.75 4.79
C PRO A 36 -22.01 9.16 3.54
N ARG A 37 -21.69 10.00 2.56
CA ARG A 37 -21.10 9.57 1.31
C ARG A 37 -19.79 8.89 1.69
N GLU A 38 -19.73 7.57 1.57
CA GLU A 38 -18.48 6.84 1.62
C GLU A 38 -17.59 7.47 0.57
N HIS A 39 -16.61 8.24 1.02
CA HIS A 39 -15.55 8.70 0.15
C HIS A 39 -14.79 7.44 -0.26
N THR A 40 -15.13 6.89 -1.42
CA THR A 40 -14.31 5.90 -2.10
C THR A 40 -12.95 6.54 -2.31
N ARG A 41 -12.02 6.30 -1.37
CA ARG A 41 -10.63 6.75 -1.45
C ARG A 41 -10.08 6.01 -2.66
N HIS A 42 -10.00 6.70 -3.79
CA HIS A 42 -9.43 6.14 -5.00
C HIS A 42 -7.99 5.80 -4.67
N ILE A 43 -7.69 4.51 -4.50
CA ILE A 43 -6.33 4.05 -4.21
C ILE A 43 -5.53 4.31 -5.49
N ARG A 44 -4.67 5.31 -5.44
CA ARG A 44 -3.75 5.60 -6.53
C ARG A 44 -2.63 4.58 -6.49
N ARG A 45 -2.45 3.82 -7.57
CA ARG A 45 -1.24 3.03 -7.78
C ARG A 45 -0.14 3.94 -8.27
N VAL A 46 1.03 3.80 -7.68
CA VAL A 46 2.24 4.51 -8.05
C VAL A 46 3.30 3.47 -8.40
N LYS A 47 3.92 3.65 -9.56
CA LYS A 47 5.09 2.88 -9.97
C LYS A 47 6.35 3.70 -9.68
N VAL A 48 7.31 3.07 -9.03
CA VAL A 48 8.60 3.67 -8.70
C VAL A 48 9.71 2.73 -9.11
N HIS A 49 10.71 3.30 -9.77
CA HIS A 49 11.93 2.60 -10.12
C HIS A 49 13.03 2.96 -9.14
N VAL A 50 13.75 1.94 -8.67
CA VAL A 50 14.89 2.08 -7.77
C VAL A 50 16.12 1.56 -8.49
N VAL A 51 17.09 2.43 -8.68
CA VAL A 51 18.39 2.06 -9.24
C VAL A 51 19.40 2.06 -8.11
N VAL A 52 19.97 0.91 -7.80
CA VAL A 52 21.02 0.75 -6.78
C VAL A 52 22.34 0.51 -7.50
N THR A 53 23.33 1.34 -7.27
CA THR A 53 24.65 1.23 -7.91
C THR A 53 25.74 1.19 -6.83
N PRO A 54 26.81 0.39 -7.00
CA PRO A 54 27.93 0.43 -6.07
C PRO A 54 28.60 1.81 -6.13
N LYS A 55 29.09 2.31 -5.00
CA LYS A 55 29.84 3.58 -4.91
C LYS A 55 31.11 3.56 -5.73
N ALA A 56 31.47 4.70 -6.35
CA ALA A 56 32.65 4.81 -7.21
C ALA A 56 33.97 4.35 -6.53
N ALA A 57 34.09 4.56 -5.22
CA ALA A 57 35.25 4.17 -4.42
C ALA A 57 35.33 2.66 -4.10
N VAL A 58 34.25 1.90 -4.34
CA VAL A 58 34.17 0.47 -4.02
C VAL A 58 34.48 -0.34 -5.27
N LEU A 59 35.34 -1.35 -5.10
CA LEU A 59 35.65 -2.34 -6.11
C LEU A 59 34.43 -3.26 -6.32
N ASP A 60 33.95 -3.33 -7.56
CA ASP A 60 32.88 -4.22 -7.98
C ASP A 60 33.48 -5.45 -8.70
N PRO A 61 33.68 -6.59 -8.00
CA PRO A 61 34.25 -7.78 -8.63
C PRO A 61 33.32 -8.37 -9.71
N GLN A 62 32.01 -8.14 -9.62
CA GLN A 62 31.07 -8.63 -10.63
C GLN A 62 31.21 -7.82 -11.92
N GLY A 63 31.28 -6.50 -11.82
CA GLY A 63 31.56 -5.60 -12.94
C GLY A 63 32.90 -5.91 -13.61
N ALA A 64 33.95 -6.20 -12.83
CA ALA A 64 35.25 -6.59 -13.38
C ALA A 64 35.16 -7.89 -14.20
N ALA A 65 34.48 -8.92 -13.69
CA ALA A 65 34.30 -10.18 -14.42
C ALA A 65 33.53 -9.99 -15.73
N VAL A 66 32.49 -9.16 -15.75
CA VAL A 66 31.73 -8.86 -16.98
C VAL A 66 32.54 -8.03 -17.96
N ARG A 67 33.32 -7.04 -17.50
CA ARG A 67 34.27 -6.31 -18.35
C ARG A 67 35.23 -7.29 -19.04
N ASP A 68 35.83 -8.20 -18.29
CA ASP A 68 36.79 -9.15 -18.84
C ASP A 68 36.11 -10.04 -19.87
N ALA A 69 34.90 -10.54 -19.60
CA ALA A 69 34.11 -11.29 -20.58
C ALA A 69 33.85 -10.49 -21.87
N MET A 70 33.48 -9.21 -21.77
CA MET A 70 33.26 -8.34 -22.93
C MET A 70 34.55 -8.13 -23.76
N GLN A 71 35.70 -7.98 -23.10
CA GLN A 71 36.98 -7.87 -23.79
C GLN A 71 37.32 -9.15 -24.55
N HIS A 72 37.09 -10.33 -23.96
CA HIS A 72 37.28 -11.61 -24.64
C HIS A 72 36.32 -11.82 -25.82
N LEU A 73 35.13 -11.21 -25.80
CA LEU A 73 34.16 -11.24 -26.90
C LEU A 73 34.48 -10.26 -28.04
N GLY A 74 35.61 -9.55 -27.97
CA GLY A 74 36.08 -8.66 -29.03
C GLY A 74 35.68 -7.19 -28.85
N MET A 75 35.37 -6.76 -27.63
CA MET A 75 35.14 -5.34 -27.29
C MET A 75 36.27 -4.77 -26.41
N PRO A 76 37.50 -4.61 -26.93
CA PRO A 76 38.63 -4.10 -26.14
C PRO A 76 38.46 -2.65 -25.68
N GLU A 77 37.52 -1.89 -26.28
CA GLU A 77 37.25 -0.50 -25.92
C GLU A 77 36.53 -0.35 -24.57
N VAL A 78 35.96 -1.43 -24.04
CA VAL A 78 35.26 -1.44 -22.74
C VAL A 78 36.28 -1.36 -21.60
N ARG A 79 36.37 -0.20 -20.96
CA ARG A 79 37.35 0.07 -19.89
C ARG A 79 36.84 -0.26 -18.49
N SER A 80 35.54 -0.08 -18.25
CA SER A 80 34.91 -0.27 -16.95
C SER A 80 33.46 -0.67 -17.13
N VAL A 81 33.02 -1.65 -16.35
CA VAL A 81 31.62 -2.06 -16.22
C VAL A 81 31.28 -2.01 -14.74
N ARG A 82 30.10 -1.47 -14.42
CA ARG A 82 29.55 -1.49 -13.07
C ARG A 82 28.21 -2.20 -13.11
N ILE A 83 28.00 -3.10 -12.17
CA ILE A 83 26.74 -3.84 -12.08
C ILE A 83 25.99 -3.32 -10.86
N GLY A 84 24.74 -2.95 -11.10
CA GLY A 84 23.82 -2.49 -10.08
C GLY A 84 22.56 -3.35 -10.07
N LYS A 85 21.63 -2.98 -9.19
CA LYS A 85 20.29 -3.56 -9.13
C LYS A 85 19.30 -2.55 -9.68
N TYR A 86 18.33 -3.04 -10.44
CA TYR A 86 17.18 -2.27 -10.89
C TYR A 86 15.93 -2.94 -10.29
N LEU A 87 15.14 -2.17 -9.56
CA LEU A 87 13.90 -2.64 -8.96
C LEU A 87 12.74 -1.79 -9.45
N GLU A 88 11.64 -2.45 -9.79
CA GLU A 88 10.36 -1.83 -10.07
C GLU A 88 9.42 -2.16 -8.92
N ILE A 89 8.85 -1.12 -8.32
CA ILE A 89 8.00 -1.22 -7.14
C ILE A 89 6.66 -0.56 -7.48
N GLU A 90 5.60 -1.36 -7.48
CA GLU A 90 4.22 -0.87 -7.54
C GLU A 90 3.65 -0.82 -6.12
N VAL A 91 3.13 0.34 -5.74
CA VAL A 91 2.59 0.61 -4.41
C VAL A 91 1.28 1.37 -4.50
N ASP A 92 0.36 1.00 -3.62
CA ASP A 92 -0.94 1.64 -3.45
C ASP A 92 -0.83 2.78 -2.42
N GLY A 93 -1.18 4.00 -2.80
CA GLY A 93 -1.24 5.13 -1.88
C GLY A 93 -0.98 6.50 -2.50
N GLU A 94 -1.09 7.54 -1.68
CA GLU A 94 -0.79 8.90 -2.12
C GLU A 94 0.72 9.13 -2.18
N PRO A 95 1.26 9.74 -3.26
CA PRO A 95 2.71 9.90 -3.45
C PRO A 95 3.44 10.53 -2.26
N GLY A 96 2.81 11.50 -1.59
CA GLY A 96 3.38 12.19 -0.43
C GLY A 96 3.49 11.33 0.83
N GLU A 97 2.65 10.31 0.98
CA GLU A 97 2.71 9.35 2.11
C GLU A 97 3.71 8.21 1.84
N ILE A 98 3.87 7.85 0.56
CA ILE A 98 4.62 6.67 0.13
C ILE A 98 6.12 6.96 -0.04
N GLU A 99 6.49 8.15 -0.52
CA GLU A 99 7.88 8.55 -0.72
C GLU A 99 8.80 8.36 0.51
N PRO A 100 8.47 8.85 1.72
CA PRO A 100 9.33 8.66 2.88
C PRO A 100 9.49 7.18 3.25
N ARG A 101 8.44 6.37 3.07
CA ARG A 101 8.49 4.91 3.32
C ARG A 101 9.35 4.17 2.31
N LEU A 102 9.29 4.57 1.04
CA LEU A 102 10.16 4.02 0.01
C LEU A 102 11.63 4.33 0.28
N HIS A 103 11.94 5.55 0.74
CA HIS A 103 13.30 5.91 1.14
C HIS A 103 13.80 5.08 2.34
N GLU A 104 12.95 4.85 3.34
CA GLU A 104 13.27 3.99 4.47
C GLU A 104 13.53 2.54 4.02
N LEU A 105 12.64 1.98 3.20
CA LEU A 105 12.80 0.65 2.62
C LEU A 105 14.10 0.53 1.79
N CYS A 106 14.43 1.55 1.01
CA CYS A 106 15.64 1.56 0.19
C CYS A 106 16.90 1.54 1.04
N ARG A 107 16.94 2.32 2.12
CA ARG A 107 18.08 2.41 3.02
C ARG A 107 18.25 1.17 3.87
N ASP A 108 17.15 0.58 4.34
CA ASP A 108 17.20 -0.46 5.37
C ASP A 108 17.30 -1.86 4.75
N LEU A 109 16.76 -2.06 3.55
CA LEU A 109 16.69 -3.37 2.90
C LEU A 109 17.32 -3.41 1.51
N LEU A 110 17.01 -2.44 0.63
CA LEU A 110 17.33 -2.59 -0.80
C LEU A 110 18.76 -2.20 -1.16
N SER A 111 19.43 -1.42 -0.31
CA SER A 111 20.80 -0.97 -0.50
C SER A 111 21.62 -1.16 0.78
N ASN A 112 22.91 -1.42 0.62
CA ASN A 112 23.87 -1.31 1.70
C ASN A 112 24.44 0.13 1.72
N PRO A 113 24.09 0.98 2.69
CA PRO A 113 24.44 2.39 2.69
C PRO A 113 25.95 2.66 2.77
N VAL A 114 26.75 1.68 3.17
CA VAL A 114 28.21 1.81 3.23
C VAL A 114 28.81 1.77 1.83
N ILE A 115 28.36 0.85 0.97
CA ILE A 115 29.02 0.48 -0.30
C ILE A 115 28.19 0.76 -1.55
N GLU A 116 26.89 0.99 -1.42
CA GLU A 116 25.96 1.25 -2.52
C GLU A 116 25.31 2.62 -2.35
N ASP A 117 25.01 3.26 -3.48
CA ASP A 117 24.13 4.42 -3.60
C ASP A 117 22.80 3.97 -4.25
N TYR A 118 21.71 4.68 -3.97
CA TYR A 118 20.43 4.41 -4.62
C TYR A 118 19.77 5.70 -5.14
N HIS A 119 19.02 5.56 -6.22
CA HIS A 119 18.23 6.61 -6.81
C HIS A 119 16.80 6.14 -7.04
N LEU A 120 15.84 6.95 -6.58
CA LEU A 120 14.42 6.75 -6.88
C LEU A 120 14.06 7.56 -8.12
N GLN A 121 13.49 6.88 -9.12
CA GLN A 121 12.87 7.50 -10.27
C GLN A 121 11.36 7.24 -10.20
N LYS A 122 10.58 8.31 -10.16
CA LYS A 122 9.13 8.24 -10.22
C LYS A 122 8.74 8.31 -11.69
N ASP A 123 7.98 7.33 -12.16
CA ASP A 123 7.26 7.49 -13.41
C ASP A 123 6.15 8.50 -13.14
N GLY A 124 6.42 9.76 -13.49
CA GLY A 124 5.46 10.84 -13.35
C GLY A 124 4.20 10.49 -14.12
N THR A 125 3.17 10.04 -13.41
CA THR A 125 1.77 9.98 -13.86
C THR A 125 1.61 9.40 -15.26
N ALA A 126 1.90 8.11 -15.44
CA ALA A 126 1.19 7.38 -16.48
C ALA A 126 -0.27 7.31 -16.03
N ALA A 127 -1.08 8.23 -16.55
CA ALA A 127 -2.53 8.15 -16.48
C ALA A 127 -2.93 6.70 -16.74
N LEU A 128 -3.53 6.07 -15.73
CA LEU A 128 -4.31 4.86 -15.90
C LEU A 128 -5.45 5.22 -16.86
N ARG A 129 -5.16 5.21 -18.16
CA ARG A 129 -6.18 5.07 -19.18
C ARG A 129 -6.62 3.63 -19.06
N ASP A 130 -7.73 3.46 -18.37
CA ASP A 130 -8.46 2.22 -18.27
C ASP A 130 -8.42 1.50 -19.62
N ALA A 131 -7.78 0.34 -19.62
CA ALA A 131 -7.89 -0.63 -20.70
C ALA A 131 -9.32 -1.17 -20.70
N ALA A 132 -10.27 -0.38 -21.21
CA ALA A 132 -11.65 -0.75 -21.40
C ALA A 132 -12.18 -0.10 -22.69
N THR A 133 -11.58 -0.46 -23.82
CA THR A 133 -12.25 -0.52 -25.14
C THR A 133 -11.37 -1.35 -26.06
N VAL A 134 -11.70 -2.63 -26.21
CA VAL A 134 -11.29 -3.45 -27.37
C VAL A 134 -12.54 -3.55 -28.25
N PRO A 135 -12.45 -3.30 -29.57
CA PRO A 135 -13.57 -3.34 -30.49
C PRO A 135 -14.14 -4.75 -30.72
#